data_AF-I3R2J5-F1
#
_entry.id   AF-I3R2J5-F1
#
_cell.length_a   1.000
_cell.length_b   1.000
_cell.length_c   1.000
_cell.angle_alpha   90.00
_cell.angle_beta   90.00
_cell.angle_gamma   90.00
#
_symmetry.space_group_name_H-M   'P 1'
#
loop_
_entity.id
_entity.type
_entity.pdbx_description
1 polymer ?
#
loop_
_entity_poly.entity_id
_entity_poly.type
_entity_poly.pdbx_seq_one_letter_code
_entity_poly.pdbx_strand_id
1 'polypeptide(L)' 'MPTCHHCGSEYEASELTRHVVEDWLIVHCPDCHAPMGRYQSSQPAVDTLRQSE' A
#
# COMPACT_ATOMS: atom_id res chain seq x y z
N MET A 1 8.19 4.44 -7.13
CA MET A 1 8.17 4.95 -5.74
C MET A 1 6.87 5.68 -5.44
N PRO A 2 5.94 5.08 -4.69
CA PRO A 2 4.73 5.75 -4.26
C PRO A 2 4.97 6.82 -3.19
N THR A 3 4.37 7.99 -3.41
CA THR A 3 4.36 9.10 -2.44
C THR A 3 3.17 8.97 -1.50
N CYS A 4 3.41 9.10 -0.20
CA CYS A 4 2.32 9.21 0.77
C CYS A 4 1.71 10.62 0.70
N HIS A 5 0.42 10.72 0.40
CA HIS A 5 -0.28 12.02 0.37
C HIS A 5 -0.43 12.69 1.74
N HIS A 6 -0.15 11.98 2.84
CA HIS A 6 -0.33 12.49 4.19
C HIS A 6 0.96 13.07 4.79
N CYS A 7 2.10 12.38 4.65
CA CYS A 7 3.41 12.88 5.11
C CYS A 7 4.27 13.47 3.99
N GLY A 8 3.93 13.25 2.73
CA GLY A 8 4.68 13.73 1.57
C GLY A 8 5.94 12.92 1.24
N SER A 9 6.29 11.93 2.06
CA SER A 9 7.46 11.07 1.84
C SER A 9 7.23 10.07 0.71
N GLU A 10 8.30 9.75 0.00
CA GLU A 10 8.35 8.70 -1.00
C GLU A 10 8.93 7.44 -0.38
N TYR A 11 8.33 6.30 -0.69
CA TYR A 11 8.78 5.00 -0.19
C TYR A 11 8.95 4.03 -1.33
N GLU A 12 9.82 3.04 -1.12
CA GLU A 12 9.82 1.87 -1.98
C GLU A 12 8.57 1.03 -1.72
N ALA A 13 8.09 0.38 -2.78
CA ALA A 13 6.93 -0.47 -2.69
C ALA A 13 7.09 -1.57 -1.62
N SER A 14 8.31 -2.10 -1.47
CA SER A 14 8.67 -3.12 -0.49
C SER A 14 8.65 -2.62 0.96
N GLU A 15 8.81 -1.32 1.19
CA GLU A 15 8.83 -0.69 2.51
C GLU A 15 7.43 -0.39 3.05
N LEU A 16 6.41 -0.41 2.19
CA LEU A 16 5.03 -0.15 2.60
C LEU A 16 4.48 -1.26 3.49
N THR A 17 3.79 -0.85 4.56
CA THR A 17 3.16 -1.77 5.50
C THR A 17 1.87 -2.33 4.91
N ARG A 18 1.72 -3.66 4.92
CA ARG A 18 0.59 -4.36 4.33
C ARG A 18 -0.16 -5.16 5.39
N HIS A 19 -1.46 -4.97 5.47
CA HIS A 19 -2.32 -5.66 6.43
C HIS A 19 -3.53 -6.27 5.71
N VAL A 20 -3.86 -7.52 6.02
CA VAL A 20 -5.02 -8.22 5.45
C VAL A 20 -6.16 -8.24 6.47
N VAL A 21 -7.33 -7.72 6.09
CA VAL A 21 -8.56 -7.67 6.92
C VAL A 21 -9.74 -8.17 6.11
N GLU A 22 -10.42 -9.23 6.54
CA GLU A 22 -11.69 -9.71 5.95
C GLU A 22 -11.71 -9.71 4.41
N ASP A 23 -10.66 -10.24 3.78
CA ASP A 23 -10.43 -10.26 2.32
C ASP A 23 -10.02 -8.93 1.65
N TRP A 24 -9.45 -8.00 2.42
CA TRP A 24 -8.84 -6.78 1.91
C TRP A 24 -7.38 -6.66 2.29
N LEU A 25 -6.51 -6.45 1.30
CA LEU A 25 -5.14 -6.01 1.48
C LEU A 25 -5.11 -4.48 1.56
N ILE A 26 -4.83 -3.96 2.74
CA ILE A 26 -4.69 -2.52 3.00
C ILE A 26 -3.21 -2.19 3.11
N VAL A 27 -2.78 -1.21 2.33
CA VAL A 27 -1.41 -0.70 2.29
C VAL A 27 -1.34 0.62 3.04
N HIS A 28 -0.42 0.74 3.97
CA HIS A 28 -0.20 1.92 4.80
C HIS A 28 1.22 2.46 4.62
N CYS A 29 1.36 3.77 4.83
CA CYS A 29 2.66 4.40 5.00
C CYS A 29 3.36 3.86 6.27
N PRO A 30 4.66 3.52 6.20
CA PRO A 30 5.39 2.99 7.36
C PRO A 30 5.59 4.04 8.49
N ASP A 31 5.64 5.33 8.17
CA ASP A 31 5.89 6.37 9.17
C ASP A 31 4.59 6.92 9.78
N CYS A 32 3.66 7.39 8.93
CA CYS A 32 2.43 8.04 9.41
C CYS A 32 1.23 7.10 9.54
N HIS A 33 1.37 5.82 9.15
CA HIS A 33 0.31 4.81 9.13
C HIS A 33 -0.95 5.20 8.33
N ALA A 34 -0.89 6.25 7.52
CA ALA A 34 -2.00 6.64 6.66
C ALA A 34 -2.25 5.58 5.58
N PRO A 35 -3.52 5.26 5.26
CA PRO A 35 -3.84 4.32 4.20
C PRO A 35 -3.44 4.89 2.83
N MET A 36 -2.62 4.15 2.10
CA MET A 36 -2.13 4.49 0.76
C MET A 36 -2.82 3.70 -0.35
N GLY A 37 -3.31 2.48 -0.04
CA GLY A 37 -3.99 1.63 -1.01
C GLY A 37 -4.88 0.60 -0.33
N ARG A 38 -5.90 0.13 -1.05
CA ARG A 38 -6.75 -0.99 -0.62
C ARG A 38 -7.08 -1.86 -1.81
N TYR A 39 -6.91 -3.16 -1.66
CA TYR A 39 -7.10 -4.15 -2.72
C TYR A 39 -7.90 -5.31 -2.18
N GLN A 40 -8.77 -5.89 -3.00
CA GLN A 40 -9.54 -7.06 -2.59
C GLN A 40 -8.70 -8.32 -2.83
N SER A 41 -8.49 -9.16 -1.80
CA SER A 41 -7.68 -10.39 -1.86
C SER A 41 -8.21 -11.40 -2.87
N SER A 42 -9.52 -11.39 -3.12
CA SER A 42 -10.22 -12.31 -4.02
C SER A 42 -10.05 -11.96 -5.50
N GLN A 43 -9.45 -10.81 -5.83
CA GLN A 43 -9.11 -10.44 -7.21
C GLN A 43 -7.61 -10.71 -7.44
N PRO A 44 -7.22 -11.56 -8.42
CA PRO A 44 -5.83 -11.98 -8.62
C PRO A 44 -4.89 -10.89 -9.18
N ALA A 45 -5.30 -9.63 -9.18
CA ALA A 45 -4.52 -8.46 -9.53
C ALA A 45 -5.16 -7.31 -8.75
N VAL A 46 -4.49 -6.49 -7.94
CA VAL A 46 -3.35 -5.67 -8.33
C VAL A 46 -2.82 -5.01 -7.05
N ASP A 47 -1.76 -5.50 -6.41
CA ASP A 47 -0.97 -4.59 -5.57
C ASP A 47 -0.23 -3.66 -6.55
N THR A 48 -0.92 -2.63 -7.06
CA THR A 48 -0.38 -1.71 -8.06
C THR A 48 0.83 -0.96 -7.52
N LEU A 49 0.88 -0.75 -6.20
CA LEU A 49 2.02 -0.15 -5.52
C LEU A 49 3.24 -1.07 -5.58
N ARG A 50 3.05 -2.39 -5.62
CA ARG A 50 4.12 -3.39 -5.82
C ARG A 50 4.58 -3.54 -7.27
N GLN A 51 3.76 -3.16 -8.24
CA GLN A 51 4.10 -3.25 -9.68
C GLN A 51 4.60 -1.93 -10.29
N SER A 52 4.64 -0.84 -9.53
CA SER A 52 5.25 0.42 -9.97
C SER A 52 6.78 0.34 -9.85
N GLU A 53 7.42 -0.31 -10.83
CA GLU A 53 8.86 -0.21 -11.13
C GLU A 53 9.10 0.89 -12.19
#